data_AF-A0A970LSY8-F1
#
_entry.id   AF-A0A970LSY8-F1
#
_cell.length_a   1.000
_cell.length_b   1.000
_cell.length_c   1.000
_cell.angle_alpha   90.00
_cell.angle_beta   90.00
_cell.angle_gamma   90.00
#
_symmetry.space_group_name_H-M   'P 1'
#
loop_
_entity.id
_entity.type
_entity.pdbx_description
1 polymer ?
#
loop_
_entity_poly.entity_id
_entity_poly.type
_entity_poly.pdbx_seq_one_letter_code
_entity_poly.pdbx_strand_id
1 'polypeptide(L)'
;MSTRKMARLAVLVALCGVGGFIKIPSPTGTVALDSLPGFLAAALFGGWGGALVGLLGHLFTAATAAFPFGLPIHLYVGLQMAVYVSVFGYLYRKGYKLAAVAVGVILNGVVAPLLLTPIYGAGFFAMMLPSLTVGSAVNIVLAAIVAQAKVVQNLGAEFDV
;
A
#
# COMPACT_ATOMS: atom_id res chain seq x y z
N MET A 1 7.77 13.05 16.92
CA MET A 1 7.37 11.63 16.74
C MET A 1 8.03 10.82 17.85
N SER A 2 7.30 9.93 18.54
CA SER A 2 7.88 9.11 19.62
C SER A 2 8.72 7.94 19.04
N THR A 3 9.71 7.47 19.81
CA THR A 3 10.55 6.32 19.45
C THR A 3 9.71 5.05 19.20
N ARG A 4 8.68 4.83 20.01
CA ARG A 4 7.72 3.72 19.86
C ARG A 4 6.95 3.80 18.53
N LYS A 5 6.49 4.99 18.13
CA LYS A 5 5.80 5.20 16.85
C LYS A 5 6.75 4.92 15.68
N MET A 6 8.00 5.40 15.76
CA MET A 6 9.03 5.10 14.75
C MET A 6 9.28 3.61 14.61
N ALA A 7 9.44 2.89 15.73
CA ALA A 7 9.69 1.45 15.71
C ALA A 7 8.52 0.68 15.08
N ARG A 8 7.27 1.04 15.40
CA ARG A 8 6.07 0.43 14.80
C ARG A 8 6.01 0.67 13.28
N LEU A 9 6.32 1.88 12.80
CA LEU A 9 6.37 2.18 11.36
C LEU A 9 7.49 1.40 10.66
N ALA A 10 8.68 1.28 11.29
CA ALA A 10 9.78 0.49 10.74
C ALA A 10 9.43 -1.00 10.62
N VAL A 11 8.74 -1.57 11.62
CA VAL A 11 8.23 -2.95 11.55
C VAL A 11 7.23 -3.12 10.41
N LEU A 12 6.33 -2.15 10.19
CA LEU A 12 5.38 -2.21 9.07
C LEU A 12 6.08 -2.14 7.71
N VAL A 13 7.14 -1.33 7.56
CA VAL A 13 7.98 -1.33 6.36
C VAL A 13 8.65 -2.69 6.16
N ALA A 14 9.18 -3.31 7.22
CA ALA A 14 9.76 -4.65 7.12
C ALA A 14 8.71 -5.70 6.69
N LEU A 15 7.47 -5.59 7.21
CA LEU A 15 6.36 -6.44 6.80
C LEU A 15 5.97 -6.24 5.33
N CYS A 16 6.17 -5.06 4.74
CA CYS A 16 5.98 -4.88 3.29
C CYS A 16 6.94 -5.79 2.52
N GLY A 17 8.22 -5.81 2.91
CA GLY A 17 9.22 -6.69 2.29
C GLY A 17 8.86 -8.17 2.42
N VAL A 18 8.36 -8.61 3.58
CA VAL A 18 7.86 -9.98 3.78
C VAL A 18 6.64 -10.27 2.90
N GLY A 19 5.65 -9.36 2.90
CA GLY A 19 4.46 -9.45 2.06
C GLY A 19 4.79 -9.47 0.56
N GLY A 20 5.90 -8.85 0.17
CA GLY A 20 6.46 -8.89 -1.17
C GLY A 20 6.78 -10.28 -1.71
N PHE A 21 7.00 -11.27 -0.83
CA PHE A 21 7.21 -12.67 -1.22
C PHE A 21 5.91 -13.46 -1.36
N ILE A 22 4.79 -12.94 -0.83
CA ILE A 22 3.47 -13.55 -1.00
C ILE A 22 2.86 -13.01 -2.30
N LYS A 23 3.22 -13.65 -3.41
CA LYS A 23 2.87 -13.21 -4.76
C LYS A 23 1.41 -13.50 -5.11
N ILE A 24 0.84 -12.60 -5.88
CA ILE A 24 -0.41 -12.78 -6.60
C ILE A 24 -0.07 -12.92 -8.08
N PRO A 25 -0.58 -13.96 -8.78
CA PRO A 25 -0.28 -14.19 -10.19
C PRO A 25 -0.48 -12.91 -11.02
N SER A 26 0.58 -12.50 -11.69
CA SER A 26 0.61 -11.28 -12.51
C SER A 26 1.60 -11.45 -13.67
N PRO A 27 1.38 -10.80 -14.82
CA PRO A 27 2.26 -10.90 -15.99
C PRO A 27 3.72 -10.50 -15.70
N THR A 28 3.91 -9.61 -14.73
CA THR A 28 5.23 -9.09 -14.33
C THR A 28 5.83 -9.86 -13.15
N GLY A 29 5.05 -10.73 -12.49
CA GLY A 29 5.43 -11.39 -11.24
C GLY A 29 5.61 -10.44 -10.05
N THR A 30 5.23 -9.17 -10.18
CA THR A 30 5.52 -8.14 -9.17
C THR A 30 4.37 -7.92 -8.19
N VAL A 31 3.13 -8.28 -8.53
CA VAL A 31 1.97 -8.06 -7.65
C VAL A 31 2.06 -8.99 -6.42
N ALA A 32 1.92 -8.42 -5.22
CA ALA A 32 2.12 -9.13 -3.95
C ALA A 32 1.26 -8.55 -2.82
N LEU A 33 1.45 -9.03 -1.59
CA LEU A 33 0.81 -8.52 -0.36
C LEU A 33 1.63 -7.42 0.35
N ASP A 34 2.48 -6.73 -0.38
CA ASP A 34 3.40 -5.73 0.15
C ASP A 34 2.76 -4.38 0.50
N SER A 35 1.58 -4.06 -0.06
CA SER A 35 0.89 -2.79 0.22
C SER A 35 -0.03 -2.83 1.45
N LEU A 36 -0.41 -4.02 1.94
CA LEU A 36 -1.25 -4.21 3.12
C LEU A 36 -0.71 -3.45 4.34
N PRO A 37 0.58 -3.55 4.73
CA PRO A 37 1.08 -2.83 5.90
C PRO A 37 1.02 -1.31 5.73
N GLY A 38 1.13 -0.80 4.50
CA GLY A 38 0.96 0.63 4.20
C GLY A 38 -0.47 1.12 4.44
N PHE A 39 -1.46 0.37 3.94
CA PHE A 39 -2.87 0.68 4.21
C PHE A 39 -3.24 0.50 5.69
N LEU A 40 -2.67 -0.50 6.36
CA LEU A 40 -2.85 -0.71 7.81
C LEU A 40 -2.25 0.44 8.61
N ALA A 41 -1.03 0.88 8.25
CA ALA A 41 -0.39 2.03 8.87
C ALA A 41 -1.21 3.31 8.67
N ALA A 42 -1.85 3.48 7.51
CA ALA A 42 -2.74 4.61 7.26
C ALA A 42 -3.99 4.60 8.16
N ALA A 43 -4.58 3.41 8.37
CA ALA A 43 -5.71 3.24 9.28
C ALA A 43 -5.34 3.55 10.74
N LEU A 44 -4.14 3.15 11.19
CA LEU A 44 -3.71 3.29 12.59
C LEU A 44 -3.07 4.64 12.91
N PHE A 45 -2.24 5.17 12.01
CA PHE A 45 -1.39 6.34 12.27
C PHE A 45 -1.73 7.55 11.39
N GLY A 46 -2.80 7.44 10.59
CA GLY A 46 -3.24 8.48 9.67
C GLY A 46 -2.44 8.51 8.37
N GLY A 47 -2.82 9.44 7.49
CA GLY A 47 -2.28 9.49 6.13
C GLY A 47 -0.76 9.56 6.08
N TRP A 48 -0.13 10.34 6.98
CA TRP A 48 1.34 10.44 7.05
C TRP A 48 2.04 9.12 7.39
N GLY A 49 1.55 8.38 8.40
CA GLY A 49 2.12 7.10 8.77
C GLY A 49 1.94 6.06 7.66
N GLY A 50 0.78 6.08 7.01
CA GLY A 50 0.52 5.32 5.79
C GLY A 50 1.49 5.66 4.68
N ALA A 51 1.66 6.96 4.38
CA ALA A 51 2.48 7.45 3.27
C ALA A 51 3.92 6.95 3.35
N LEU A 52 4.51 7.08 4.54
CA LEU A 52 5.87 6.63 4.81
C LEU A 52 6.01 5.12 4.59
N VAL A 53 5.08 4.33 5.15
CA VAL A 53 5.13 2.87 5.03
C VAL A 53 4.84 2.43 3.59
N GLY A 54 3.90 3.05 2.89
CA GLY A 54 3.58 2.75 1.51
C GLY A 54 4.75 3.04 0.55
N LEU A 55 5.38 4.20 0.68
CA LEU A 55 6.55 4.57 -0.13
C LEU A 55 7.75 3.67 0.17
N LEU A 56 8.18 3.62 1.43
CA LEU A 56 9.39 2.86 1.81
C LEU A 56 9.18 1.36 1.67
N GLY A 57 7.98 0.87 1.97
CA GLY A 57 7.60 -0.52 1.80
C GLY A 57 7.63 -0.95 0.34
N HIS A 58 7.09 -0.13 -0.58
CA HIS A 58 7.17 -0.42 -2.01
C HIS A 58 8.62 -0.45 -2.50
N LEU A 59 9.44 0.52 -2.09
CA LEU A 59 10.87 0.53 -2.43
C LEU A 59 11.61 -0.67 -1.86
N PHE A 60 11.31 -1.07 -0.63
CA PHE A 60 11.93 -2.22 0.00
C PHE A 60 11.55 -3.53 -0.70
N THR A 61 10.27 -3.74 -1.02
CA THR A 61 9.82 -4.88 -1.82
C THR A 61 10.39 -4.87 -3.24
N ALA A 62 10.50 -3.71 -3.89
CA ALA A 62 11.12 -3.61 -5.20
C ALA A 62 12.62 -3.97 -5.13
N ALA A 63 13.31 -3.57 -4.06
CA ALA A 63 14.72 -3.89 -3.84
C ALA A 63 14.95 -5.41 -3.68
N THR A 64 14.04 -6.15 -3.03
CA THR A 64 14.17 -7.62 -2.92
C THR A 64 14.04 -8.33 -4.27
N ALA A 65 13.45 -7.67 -5.26
CA ALA A 65 13.36 -8.13 -6.65
C ALA A 65 14.34 -7.40 -7.60
N ALA A 66 15.35 -6.70 -7.05
CA ALA A 66 16.36 -5.95 -7.80
C ALA A 66 15.79 -4.85 -8.72
N PHE A 67 14.68 -4.22 -8.36
CA PHE A 67 14.01 -3.14 -9.10
C PHE A 67 13.68 -3.53 -10.55
N PRO A 68 12.70 -4.42 -10.80
CA PRO A 68 12.42 -5.00 -12.13
C PRO A 68 12.12 -3.98 -13.24
N PHE A 69 11.63 -2.79 -12.89
CA PHE A 69 11.40 -1.68 -13.85
C PHE A 69 12.40 -0.52 -13.69
N GLY A 70 13.46 -0.72 -12.91
CA GLY A 70 14.44 0.30 -12.55
C GLY A 70 13.99 1.19 -11.39
N LEU A 71 14.99 1.74 -10.67
CA LEU A 71 14.75 2.59 -9.50
C LEU A 71 13.83 3.80 -9.78
N PRO A 72 13.94 4.54 -10.91
CA PRO A 72 13.07 5.69 -11.16
C PRO A 72 11.58 5.35 -11.21
N ILE A 73 11.22 4.22 -11.83
CA ILE A 73 9.84 3.77 -11.93
C ILE A 73 9.30 3.34 -10.56
N HIS A 74 10.11 2.64 -9.76
CA HIS A 74 9.71 2.26 -8.41
C HIS A 74 9.63 3.45 -7.44
N LEU A 75 10.45 4.49 -7.63
CA LEU A 75 10.27 5.75 -6.91
C LEU A 75 8.94 6.42 -7.29
N TYR A 76 8.63 6.48 -8.58
CA TYR A 76 7.35 7.01 -9.06
C TYR A 76 6.15 6.25 -8.50
N VAL A 77 6.15 4.91 -8.58
CA VAL A 77 5.08 4.08 -8.02
C VAL A 77 5.04 4.18 -6.49
N GLY A 78 6.19 4.27 -5.82
CA GLY A 78 6.26 4.52 -4.38
C GLY A 78 5.61 5.85 -3.96
N LEU A 79 5.77 6.91 -4.76
CA LEU A 79 5.09 8.19 -4.53
C LEU A 79 3.58 8.08 -4.75
N GLN A 80 3.14 7.33 -5.78
CA GLN A 80 1.73 7.00 -5.95
C GLN A 80 1.18 6.25 -4.73
N MET A 81 1.91 5.24 -4.24
CA MET A 81 1.56 4.51 -3.02
C MET A 81 1.37 5.46 -1.85
N ALA A 82 2.30 6.41 -1.64
CA ALA A 82 2.18 7.39 -0.56
C ALA A 82 0.89 8.21 -0.63
N VAL A 83 0.47 8.61 -1.84
CA VAL A 83 -0.79 9.34 -2.06
C VAL A 83 -2.00 8.42 -1.78
N TYR A 84 -2.03 7.22 -2.34
CA TYR A 84 -3.20 6.35 -2.28
C TYR A 84 -3.49 5.86 -0.85
N VAL A 85 -2.44 5.47 -0.12
CA VAL A 85 -2.59 5.10 1.29
C VAL A 85 -3.00 6.30 2.15
N SER A 86 -2.57 7.52 1.80
CA SER A 86 -2.99 8.74 2.52
C SER A 86 -4.48 9.02 2.34
N VAL A 87 -4.97 8.92 1.10
CA VAL A 87 -6.39 9.09 0.78
C VAL A 87 -7.23 8.03 1.50
N PHE A 88 -6.79 6.77 1.47
CA PHE A 88 -7.44 5.70 2.22
C PHE A 88 -7.48 6.00 3.72
N GLY A 89 -6.35 6.36 4.33
CA GLY A 89 -6.26 6.63 5.77
C GLY A 89 -7.14 7.79 6.20
N TYR A 90 -7.21 8.86 5.39
CA TYR A 90 -8.11 9.99 5.63
C TYR A 90 -9.58 9.55 5.66
N LEU A 91 -10.05 8.85 4.63
CA LEU A 91 -11.44 8.39 4.55
C LEU A 91 -11.77 7.37 5.65
N TYR A 92 -10.87 6.41 5.89
CA TYR A 92 -11.07 5.33 6.85
C TYR A 92 -11.21 5.88 8.28
N ARG A 93 -10.33 6.80 8.68
CA ARG A 93 -10.35 7.41 10.03
C ARG A 93 -11.50 8.40 10.24
N LYS A 94 -12.07 8.94 9.16
CA LYS A 94 -13.34 9.71 9.21
C LYS A 94 -14.59 8.83 9.33
N GLY A 95 -14.44 7.50 9.34
CA GLY A 95 -15.54 6.56 9.49
C GLY A 95 -16.11 6.04 8.15
N TYR A 96 -15.66 6.57 7.01
CA TYR A 96 -16.11 6.16 5.68
C TYR A 96 -15.40 4.87 5.21
N LYS A 97 -15.45 3.80 6.02
CA LYS A 97 -14.62 2.60 5.81
C LYS A 97 -14.84 1.93 4.45
N LEU A 98 -16.09 1.74 4.02
CA LEU A 98 -16.40 1.13 2.73
C LEU A 98 -15.93 2.01 1.56
N ALA A 99 -16.16 3.32 1.64
CA ALA A 99 -15.69 4.26 0.64
C ALA A 99 -14.15 4.30 0.58
N ALA A 100 -13.48 4.24 1.74
CA ALA A 100 -12.03 4.16 1.82
C ALA A 100 -11.50 2.93 1.08
N VAL A 101 -12.08 1.75 1.33
CA VAL A 101 -11.73 0.51 0.63
C VAL A 101 -11.94 0.66 -0.88
N ALA A 102 -13.13 1.10 -1.31
CA ALA A 102 -13.44 1.25 -2.73
C ALA A 102 -12.49 2.23 -3.44
N VAL A 103 -12.28 3.41 -2.87
CA VAL A 103 -11.38 4.44 -3.41
C VAL A 103 -9.94 3.93 -3.44
N GLY A 104 -9.48 3.28 -2.37
CA GLY A 104 -8.13 2.70 -2.33
C GLY A 104 -7.91 1.66 -3.42
N VAL A 105 -8.89 0.77 -3.65
CA VAL A 105 -8.81 -0.26 -4.70
C VAL A 105 -8.80 0.37 -6.08
N ILE A 106 -9.61 1.40 -6.33
CA ILE A 106 -9.62 2.11 -7.61
C ILE A 106 -8.28 2.81 -7.85
N LEU A 107 -7.78 3.55 -6.85
CA LEU A 107 -6.52 4.29 -6.97
C LEU A 107 -5.34 3.35 -7.20
N ASN A 108 -5.21 2.30 -6.38
CA ASN A 108 -4.07 1.40 -6.45
C ASN A 108 -4.18 0.36 -7.58
N GLY A 109 -5.38 -0.16 -7.83
CA GLY A 109 -5.61 -1.25 -8.77
C GLY A 109 -5.82 -0.79 -10.21
N VAL A 110 -6.42 0.39 -10.40
CA VAL A 110 -6.82 0.90 -11.74
C VAL A 110 -6.04 2.15 -12.11
N VAL A 111 -5.98 3.16 -11.23
CA VAL A 111 -5.31 4.43 -11.56
C VAL A 111 -3.79 4.27 -11.62
N ALA A 112 -3.18 3.51 -10.71
CA ALA A 112 -1.73 3.27 -10.73
C ALA A 112 -1.19 2.74 -12.07
N PRO A 113 -1.73 1.64 -12.65
CA PRO A 113 -1.26 1.14 -13.94
C PRO A 113 -1.73 2.01 -15.10
N LEU A 114 -2.87 2.71 -14.98
CA LEU A 114 -3.32 3.66 -15.99
C LEU A 114 -2.31 4.81 -16.14
N LEU A 115 -1.80 5.33 -15.03
CA LEU A 115 -0.79 6.40 -15.03
C LEU A 115 0.60 5.96 -15.53
N LEU A 116 0.81 4.67 -15.76
CA LEU A 116 2.01 4.12 -16.42
C LEU A 116 1.81 3.93 -17.93
N THR A 117 0.59 4.11 -18.45
CA THR A 117 0.27 3.99 -19.89
C THR A 117 1.11 4.89 -20.78
N PRO A 118 1.45 6.15 -20.43
CA PRO A 118 2.30 6.98 -21.27
C PRO A 118 3.74 6.44 -21.44
N ILE A 119 4.19 5.56 -20.54
CA ILE A 119 5.54 4.99 -20.53
C ILE A 119 5.55 3.60 -21.19
N TYR A 120 4.56 2.75 -20.85
CA TYR A 120 4.54 1.33 -21.28
C TYR A 120 3.41 0.97 -22.26
N GLY A 121 2.55 1.94 -22.62
CA GLY A 121 1.45 1.75 -23.56
C GLY A 121 0.20 1.07 -22.96
N ALA A 122 -0.88 1.07 -23.73
CA ALA A 122 -2.19 0.55 -23.29
C ALA A 122 -2.18 -0.99 -23.07
N GLY A 123 -1.30 -1.71 -23.76
CA GLY A 123 -1.12 -3.15 -23.56
C GLY A 123 -0.64 -3.50 -22.14
N PHE A 124 0.28 -2.70 -21.58
CA PHE A 124 0.71 -2.86 -20.19
C PHE A 124 -0.45 -2.66 -19.22
N PHE A 125 -1.25 -1.61 -19.41
CA PHE A 125 -2.43 -1.36 -18.59
C PHE A 125 -3.42 -2.55 -18.65
N ALA A 126 -3.78 -3.01 -19.86
CA ALA A 126 -4.73 -4.11 -20.03
C ALA A 126 -4.26 -5.42 -19.37
N MET A 127 -2.96 -5.72 -19.44
CA MET A 127 -2.38 -6.92 -18.82
C MET A 127 -2.29 -6.80 -17.30
N MET A 128 -1.95 -5.62 -16.77
CA MET A 128 -1.78 -5.42 -15.33
C MET A 128 -3.10 -5.26 -14.59
N LEU A 129 -4.11 -4.63 -15.23
CA LEU A 129 -5.37 -4.25 -14.60
C LEU A 129 -6.04 -5.39 -13.80
N PRO A 130 -6.21 -6.62 -14.31
CA PRO A 130 -6.87 -7.69 -13.57
C PRO A 130 -6.10 -8.08 -12.30
N SER A 131 -4.80 -8.35 -12.46
CA SER A 131 -3.93 -8.80 -11.37
C SER A 131 -3.75 -7.73 -10.29
N LEU A 132 -3.54 -6.48 -10.69
CA LEU A 132 -3.32 -5.38 -9.76
C LEU A 132 -4.62 -4.95 -9.05
N THR A 133 -5.78 -5.06 -9.72
CA THR A 133 -7.07 -4.81 -9.08
C THR A 133 -7.35 -5.86 -8.01
N VAL A 134 -7.16 -7.15 -8.32
CA VAL A 134 -7.31 -8.23 -7.32
C VAL A 134 -6.30 -8.07 -6.18
N GLY A 135 -5.03 -7.82 -6.51
CA GLY A 135 -4.01 -7.60 -5.48
C GLY A 135 -4.32 -6.41 -4.58
N SER A 136 -4.78 -5.30 -5.15
CA SER A 136 -5.20 -4.12 -4.38
C SER A 136 -6.37 -4.43 -3.47
N ALA A 137 -7.40 -5.12 -3.98
CA ALA A 137 -8.56 -5.53 -3.18
C ALA A 137 -8.14 -6.38 -1.99
N VAL A 138 -7.31 -7.40 -2.20
CA VAL A 138 -6.83 -8.28 -1.12
C VAL A 138 -6.05 -7.49 -0.07
N ASN A 139 -5.07 -6.67 -0.48
CA ASN A 139 -4.26 -5.88 0.45
C ASN A 139 -5.11 -4.91 1.30
N ILE A 140 -6.02 -4.19 0.66
CA ILE A 140 -6.79 -3.11 1.29
C ILE A 140 -7.90 -3.67 2.18
N VAL A 141 -8.60 -4.72 1.72
CA VAL A 141 -9.65 -5.37 2.53
C VAL A 141 -9.03 -6.02 3.76
N LEU A 142 -7.91 -6.73 3.61
CA LEU A 142 -7.22 -7.32 4.76
C LEU A 142 -6.73 -6.25 5.72
N ALA A 143 -6.13 -5.15 5.24
CA ALA A 143 -5.75 -4.03 6.09
C ALA A 143 -6.94 -3.45 6.87
N ALA A 144 -8.08 -3.25 6.18
CA ALA A 144 -9.31 -2.74 6.79
C ALA A 144 -9.94 -3.68 7.82
N ILE A 145 -9.80 -5.00 7.64
CA ILE A 145 -10.24 -6.02 8.61
C ILE A 145 -9.28 -6.05 9.81
N VAL A 146 -7.98 -6.14 9.56
CA VAL A 146 -6.95 -6.21 10.62
C VAL A 146 -6.98 -4.96 11.51
N ALA A 147 -7.23 -3.78 10.93
CA ALA A 147 -7.38 -2.53 11.68
C ALA A 147 -8.57 -2.52 12.68
N GLN A 148 -9.50 -3.46 12.57
CA GLN A 148 -10.64 -3.57 13.51
C GLN A 148 -10.34 -4.47 14.71
N ALA A 149 -9.23 -5.21 14.70
CA ALA A 149 -8.84 -6.03 15.85
C ALA A 149 -8.41 -5.13 17.01
N LYS A 150 -9.01 -5.32 18.20
CA LYS A 150 -8.73 -4.51 19.41
C LYS A 150 -7.23 -4.42 19.74
N VAL A 151 -6.51 -5.54 19.64
CA VAL A 151 -5.05 -5.59 19.87
C VAL A 151 -4.28 -4.68 18.91
N VAL A 152 -4.74 -4.55 17.67
CA VAL A 152 -4.13 -3.70 16.64
C VAL A 152 -4.50 -2.23 16.85
N GLN A 153 -5.74 -1.94 17.25
CA GLN A 153 -6.19 -0.57 17.56
C GLN A 153 -5.36 0.06 18.69
N ASN A 154 -4.99 -0.73 19.70
CA ASN A 154 -4.12 -0.27 20.79
C ASN A 154 -2.74 0.20 20.32
N LEU A 155 -2.28 -0.27 19.15
CA LEU A 155 -1.02 0.20 18.56
C LEU A 155 -1.11 1.64 18.05
N GLY A 156 -2.29 2.11 17.65
CA GLY A 156 -2.56 3.47 17.14
C GLY A 156 -3.04 4.44 18.22
N ALA A 157 -3.84 3.97 19.19
CA ALA A 157 -4.51 4.78 20.20
C ALA A 157 -3.56 5.64 21.07
N GLU A 158 -2.31 5.21 21.24
CA GLU A 158 -1.29 5.94 22.02
C GLU A 158 -0.81 7.25 21.34
N PHE A 159 -1.24 7.55 20.12
CA PHE A 159 -0.68 8.65 19.31
C PHE A 159 -1.71 9.58 18.65
N ASP A 160 -2.98 9.44 19.03
CA ASP A 160 -4.09 10.31 18.57
C ASP A 160 -4.34 11.48 19.55
N VAL A 161 -3.35 11.81 20.39
CA VAL A 161 -3.31 12.96 21.30
C VAL A 161 -2.63 14.15 20.63
#